data_AF-A0A7W9WSC5-F1
#
_entry.id   AF-A0A7W9WSC5-F1
#
_cell.length_a   1.000
_cell.length_b   1.000
_cell.length_c   1.000
_cell.angle_alpha   90.00
_cell.angle_beta   90.00
_cell.angle_gamma   90.00
#
_symmetry.space_group_name_H-M   'P 1'
#
loop_
_entity.id
_entity.type
_entity.pdbx_description
1 polymer ?
#
loop_
_entity_poly.entity_id
_entity_poly.type
_entity_poly.pdbx_seq_one_letter_code
_entity_poly.pdbx_strand_id
1 'polypeptide(L)'
;MKKTRSHKTFTPSRLVHILLAAAGCTTLAVPMLASATDLCLKDASAFTDYSTGGLSSVSCPWSPTTIFSNVNADDYAVMGDSGDAAMVMSNNQIQFMLKNATTGGKSYLSFQDIGAGGVTIDGVAPAIVNAASKQAVNGSQLFGLASSTASALGGGSTVNADGSISAPQYAIGGQTFNNAGAALSNLDGRTAANSDAIKSLQASAADAVSYDSSAHDSVTLGGAGASSPVALHNVAAGTADTDAVNVGQMNDAISAISQEAASASNPFVAANGDRATEAAVASGAHATAVGPNAVASGANSVALGANSVADRDNTVSVGSAGNERQITNVAAGTAGTDAVNVDQLNAMQSSSQSYTDARIAGVQQQVGDVQRQAFGAAAAAMAIAGLPQPTAPGKTMVAAGTSHIGGQTGAALGISYVSENNKWVGKLAASSSSQGNTGVTIGGGYQW
;
A
#
# COMPACT_ATOMS: atom_id res chain seq x y z
N MET A 1 54.65 -39.44 11.14
CA MET A 1 55.21 -40.55 11.96
C MET A 1 55.99 -41.49 11.04
N LYS A 2 57.32 -41.42 11.08
CA LYS A 2 58.24 -42.33 10.36
C LYS A 2 58.29 -43.67 11.08
N LYS A 3 58.13 -44.79 10.38
CA LYS A 3 58.42 -46.14 10.88
C LYS A 3 59.60 -46.73 10.12
N THR A 4 60.74 -46.76 10.79
CA THR A 4 61.92 -47.55 10.50
C THR A 4 61.62 -49.05 10.69
N ARG A 5 62.17 -49.91 9.82
CA ARG A 5 62.46 -51.32 10.14
C ARG A 5 63.78 -51.75 9.52
N SER A 6 64.48 -52.57 10.30
CA SER A 6 65.89 -52.95 10.25
C SER A 6 66.06 -54.43 9.87
N HIS A 7 67.30 -54.79 9.48
CA HIS A 7 67.93 -56.12 9.39
C HIS A 7 67.52 -57.02 8.21
N LYS A 8 68.43 -57.77 7.55
CA LYS A 8 69.60 -58.52 8.04
C LYS A 8 70.72 -58.64 6.97
N THR A 9 71.95 -58.59 7.44
CA THR A 9 73.20 -59.04 6.81
C THR A 9 73.36 -60.56 6.92
N PHE A 10 73.91 -61.22 5.89
CA PHE A 10 74.34 -62.62 5.92
C PHE A 10 75.60 -62.81 5.07
N THR A 11 76.67 -63.30 5.69
CA THR A 11 77.86 -63.95 5.10
C THR A 11 78.20 -65.09 6.06
N PRO A 12 78.60 -66.31 5.63
CA PRO A 12 80.04 -66.56 5.45
C PRO A 12 80.49 -67.74 4.51
N SER A 13 81.76 -67.67 4.08
CA SER A 13 82.82 -68.70 4.13
C SER A 13 82.96 -69.91 3.17
N ARG A 14 84.20 -70.00 2.63
CA ARG A 14 85.12 -71.16 2.39
C ARG A 14 84.81 -72.10 1.20
N LEU A 15 85.62 -72.19 0.14
CA LEU A 15 87.04 -72.62 -0.01
C LEU A 15 87.23 -74.14 0.16
N VAL A 16 87.34 -74.86 -0.97
CA VAL A 16 87.85 -76.24 -1.06
C VAL A 16 88.84 -76.29 -2.22
N HIS A 17 90.10 -76.54 -1.86
CA HIS A 17 91.19 -76.98 -2.74
C HIS A 17 91.03 -78.48 -3.02
N ILE A 18 91.26 -78.91 -4.27
CA ILE A 18 91.65 -80.29 -4.59
C ILE A 18 92.99 -80.23 -5.36
N LEU A 19 93.86 -81.14 -4.95
CA LEU A 19 95.30 -81.25 -5.12
C LEU A 19 95.63 -82.18 -6.30
N LEU A 20 96.72 -81.90 -7.05
CA LEU A 20 97.76 -82.81 -7.60
C LEU A 20 98.38 -82.17 -8.87
N ALA A 21 99.59 -81.62 -8.83
CA ALA A 21 100.91 -82.28 -8.80
C ALA A 21 101.50 -82.56 -10.21
N ALA A 22 102.43 -81.66 -10.59
CA ALA A 22 103.72 -81.87 -11.27
C ALA A 22 103.89 -82.94 -12.38
N ALA A 23 104.34 -82.50 -13.57
CA ALA A 23 105.66 -82.85 -14.14
C ALA A 23 105.92 -82.21 -15.53
N GLY A 24 106.94 -81.35 -15.61
CA GLY A 24 108.06 -81.40 -16.59
C GLY A 24 107.86 -81.19 -18.11
N CYS A 25 108.61 -80.21 -18.64
CA CYS A 25 109.19 -80.10 -20.01
C CYS A 25 108.22 -80.05 -21.21
N THR A 26 108.42 -79.31 -22.30
CA THR A 26 109.49 -78.45 -22.83
C THR A 26 108.84 -77.63 -23.95
N THR A 27 109.40 -76.45 -24.22
CA THR A 27 109.18 -75.65 -25.41
C THR A 27 109.23 -76.47 -26.72
N LEU A 28 108.22 -76.35 -27.57
CA LEU A 28 108.40 -76.42 -29.02
C LEU A 28 107.63 -75.25 -29.66
N ALA A 29 108.39 -74.38 -30.29
CA ALA A 29 107.90 -73.18 -30.94
C ALA A 29 107.75 -73.44 -32.45
N VAL A 30 106.57 -73.06 -32.99
CA VAL A 30 106.32 -72.51 -34.35
C VAL A 30 106.32 -73.52 -35.52
N PRO A 31 105.58 -73.32 -36.66
CA PRO A 31 104.70 -72.21 -37.10
C PRO A 31 103.24 -72.64 -37.44
N MET A 32 102.21 -71.82 -37.26
CA MET A 32 101.68 -70.85 -38.25
C MET A 32 101.68 -71.32 -39.72
N LEU A 33 100.56 -71.88 -40.17
CA LEU A 33 100.03 -71.64 -41.52
C LEU A 33 98.52 -71.39 -41.42
N ALA A 34 98.09 -70.27 -41.98
CA ALA A 34 96.71 -69.82 -42.01
C ALA A 34 95.93 -70.57 -43.09
N SER A 35 94.74 -71.07 -42.74
CA SER A 35 93.54 -70.97 -43.56
C SER A 35 92.32 -71.25 -42.70
N ALA A 36 91.42 -70.28 -42.62
CA ALA A 36 90.18 -70.35 -41.86
C ALA A 36 89.21 -71.37 -42.46
N THR A 37 88.99 -72.48 -41.75
CA THR A 37 87.76 -73.29 -41.78
C THR A 37 87.78 -74.16 -40.54
N ASP A 38 87.27 -73.65 -39.43
CA ASP A 38 86.67 -74.46 -38.36
C ASP A 38 85.97 -73.49 -37.42
N LEU A 39 84.64 -73.43 -37.55
CA LEU A 39 83.78 -72.86 -36.53
C LEU A 39 83.88 -73.79 -35.32
N CYS A 40 84.83 -73.47 -34.44
CA CYS A 40 85.15 -74.25 -33.26
C CYS A 40 84.00 -74.10 -32.25
N LEU A 41 83.16 -75.13 -32.10
CA LEU A 41 82.48 -75.38 -30.83
C LEU A 41 83.58 -75.66 -29.80
N LYS A 42 83.94 -74.63 -29.03
CA LYS A 42 84.83 -74.66 -27.87
C LYS A 42 83.94 -74.22 -26.70
N ASP A 43 83.75 -74.92 -25.59
CA ASP A 43 84.58 -75.89 -24.87
C ASP A 43 83.70 -76.98 -24.26
N ALA A 44 84.18 -78.22 -24.29
CA ALA A 44 83.48 -79.43 -23.87
C ALA A 44 83.87 -79.79 -22.45
N SER A 45 83.12 -79.28 -21.47
CA SER A 45 83.00 -79.95 -20.17
C SER A 45 81.62 -79.68 -19.58
N ALA A 46 80.74 -80.67 -19.72
CA ALA A 46 79.37 -80.78 -19.20
C ALA A 46 78.23 -80.39 -20.15
N PHE A 47 78.07 -81.13 -21.25
CA PHE A 47 76.73 -81.43 -21.77
C PHE A 47 76.70 -82.90 -22.21
N THR A 48 75.99 -83.72 -21.44
CA THR A 48 75.81 -85.17 -21.68
C THR A 48 75.03 -85.38 -22.96
N ASP A 49 75.65 -86.12 -23.87
CA ASP A 49 75.16 -86.59 -25.16
C ASP A 49 73.92 -87.49 -25.01
N TYR A 50 72.83 -87.19 -25.74
CA TYR A 50 71.71 -88.10 -25.93
C TYR A 50 71.78 -88.69 -27.34
N SER A 51 72.44 -89.84 -27.36
CA SER A 51 72.16 -91.02 -28.17
C SER A 51 72.33 -90.98 -29.70
N THR A 52 73.44 -91.62 -30.09
CA THR A 52 73.50 -92.72 -31.07
C THR A 52 73.11 -92.41 -32.52
N GLY A 53 74.12 -92.08 -33.32
CA GLY A 53 74.07 -92.32 -34.76
C GLY A 53 75.09 -91.51 -35.53
N GLY A 54 76.31 -92.05 -35.70
CA GLY A 54 77.24 -91.67 -36.75
C GLY A 54 77.72 -90.21 -36.75
N LEU A 55 79.01 -90.01 -36.50
CA LEU A 55 79.73 -88.83 -36.97
C LEU A 55 79.69 -88.82 -38.52
N SER A 56 78.60 -88.31 -39.08
CA SER A 56 78.60 -87.79 -40.43
C SER A 56 79.09 -86.36 -40.31
N SER A 57 80.23 -86.06 -40.92
CA SER A 57 80.55 -84.71 -41.32
C SER A 57 79.38 -84.22 -42.16
N VAL A 58 78.48 -83.44 -41.56
CA VAL A 58 77.46 -82.71 -42.30
C VAL A 58 78.23 -81.67 -43.11
N SER A 59 78.49 -82.03 -44.36
CA SER A 59 78.85 -81.08 -45.42
C SER A 59 77.73 -80.04 -45.47
N CYS A 60 77.92 -78.92 -44.77
CA CYS A 60 77.08 -77.74 -44.93
C CYS A 60 77.09 -77.34 -46.41
N PRO A 61 75.99 -77.49 -47.18
CA PRO A 61 76.02 -77.26 -48.62
C PRO A 61 76.06 -75.77 -48.97
N TRP A 62 75.98 -74.88 -47.96
CA TRP A 62 75.82 -73.45 -48.15
C TRP A 62 77.00 -72.72 -47.52
N SER A 63 77.71 -71.96 -48.35
CA SER A 63 78.77 -71.06 -47.90
C SER A 63 78.23 -70.10 -46.82
N PRO A 64 78.86 -70.00 -45.63
CA PRO A 64 78.41 -69.11 -44.54
C PRO A 64 78.46 -67.61 -44.90
N THR A 65 79.07 -67.27 -46.03
CA THR A 65 79.40 -65.89 -46.42
C THR A 65 78.21 -65.01 -46.79
N THR A 66 77.00 -65.57 -46.93
CA THR A 66 75.82 -64.79 -47.36
C THR A 66 74.88 -64.39 -46.22
N ILE A 67 75.09 -64.89 -44.99
CA ILE A 67 74.18 -64.62 -43.87
C ILE A 67 74.79 -63.67 -42.83
N PHE A 68 76.12 -63.58 -42.71
CA PHE A 68 76.77 -62.75 -41.70
C PHE A 68 77.93 -61.94 -42.29
N SER A 69 77.68 -60.66 -42.57
CA SER A 69 78.73 -59.67 -42.84
C SER A 69 79.10 -58.97 -41.52
N ASN A 70 80.31 -59.24 -41.02
CA ASN A 70 80.92 -58.79 -39.74
C ASN A 70 80.62 -59.67 -38.52
N VAL A 71 81.49 -60.67 -38.28
CA VAL A 71 81.52 -61.48 -37.05
C VAL A 71 82.92 -61.32 -36.41
N ASN A 72 82.99 -60.90 -35.15
CA ASN A 72 84.25 -60.70 -34.40
C ASN A 72 84.64 -61.97 -33.61
N ALA A 73 85.87 -62.04 -33.10
CA ALA A 73 86.40 -63.23 -32.41
C ALA A 73 85.68 -63.60 -31.09
N ASP A 74 84.82 -62.72 -30.57
CA ASP A 74 84.03 -62.93 -29.35
C ASP A 74 82.58 -63.38 -29.63
N ASP A 75 82.24 -63.67 -30.89
CA ASP A 75 80.87 -64.04 -31.29
C ASP A 75 80.67 -65.57 -31.28
N TYR A 76 79.60 -66.05 -30.63
CA TYR A 76 79.25 -67.47 -30.54
C TYR A 76 77.92 -67.74 -31.27
N ALA A 77 77.92 -68.63 -32.27
CA ALA A 77 76.73 -69.02 -33.01
C ALA A 77 76.46 -70.52 -32.84
N VAL A 78 75.30 -70.87 -32.29
CA VAL A 78 74.79 -72.24 -32.28
C VAL A 78 73.75 -72.35 -33.39
N MET A 79 73.98 -73.21 -34.37
CA MET A 79 73.04 -73.48 -35.46
C MET A 79 72.46 -74.89 -35.31
N GLY A 80 71.16 -75.04 -35.55
CA GLY A 80 70.56 -76.36 -35.75
C GLY A 80 70.97 -76.95 -37.10
N ASP A 81 71.01 -78.29 -37.19
CA ASP A 81 71.56 -79.06 -38.32
C ASP A 81 70.96 -78.76 -39.72
N SER A 82 69.80 -78.08 -39.79
CA SER A 82 69.14 -77.68 -41.04
C SER A 82 69.20 -76.16 -41.32
N GLY A 83 69.86 -75.37 -40.46
CA GLY A 83 69.92 -73.91 -40.57
C GLY A 83 68.58 -73.20 -40.29
N ASP A 84 67.60 -73.93 -39.74
CA ASP A 84 66.25 -73.41 -39.46
C ASP A 84 66.12 -72.73 -38.09
N ALA A 85 67.05 -72.98 -37.17
CA ALA A 85 67.14 -72.27 -35.90
C ALA A 85 68.60 -71.92 -35.61
N ALA A 86 68.86 -70.71 -35.14
CA ALA A 86 70.20 -70.29 -34.75
C ALA A 86 70.14 -69.36 -33.54
N MET A 87 71.07 -69.50 -32.60
CA MET A 87 71.31 -68.51 -31.55
C MET A 87 72.68 -67.89 -31.79
N VAL A 88 72.70 -66.58 -32.00
CA VAL A 88 73.94 -65.83 -32.26
C VAL A 88 74.15 -64.84 -31.15
N MET A 89 75.30 -64.92 -30.49
CA MET A 89 75.78 -63.93 -29.54
C MET A 89 76.86 -63.12 -30.23
N SER A 90 76.65 -61.81 -30.38
CA SER A 90 77.62 -60.93 -31.04
C SER A 90 77.44 -59.49 -30.59
N ASN A 91 78.54 -58.76 -30.40
CA ASN A 91 78.56 -57.33 -30.06
C ASN A 91 77.54 -56.93 -28.96
N ASN A 92 77.53 -57.64 -27.83
CA ASN A 92 76.60 -57.46 -26.69
C ASN A 92 75.10 -57.71 -27.00
N GLN A 93 74.80 -58.48 -28.04
CA GLN A 93 73.45 -58.93 -28.39
C GLN A 93 73.34 -60.45 -28.40
N ILE A 94 72.18 -61.00 -28.04
CA ILE A 94 71.81 -62.40 -28.26
C ILE A 94 70.59 -62.44 -29.17
N GLN A 95 70.69 -63.05 -30.35
CA GLN A 95 69.57 -63.23 -31.28
C GLN A 95 69.21 -64.69 -31.44
N PHE A 96 67.94 -65.02 -31.25
CA PHE A 96 67.33 -66.30 -31.57
C PHE A 96 66.60 -66.18 -32.90
N MET A 97 67.11 -66.87 -33.91
CA MET A 97 66.55 -67.00 -35.23
C MET A 97 65.73 -68.27 -35.33
N LEU A 98 64.50 -68.16 -35.84
CA LEU A 98 63.68 -69.30 -36.24
C LEU A 98 63.16 -69.06 -37.66
N LYS A 99 63.43 -69.98 -38.58
CA LYS A 99 62.96 -69.94 -39.97
C LYS A 99 61.62 -70.65 -40.08
N ASN A 100 60.64 -69.99 -40.68
CA ASN A 100 59.36 -70.60 -41.01
C ASN A 100 59.58 -71.64 -42.12
N ALA A 101 59.40 -72.91 -41.79
CA ALA A 101 59.62 -74.03 -42.70
C ALA A 101 58.70 -74.03 -43.94
N THR A 102 57.57 -73.30 -43.90
CA THR A 102 56.56 -73.27 -44.97
C THR A 102 56.75 -72.09 -45.93
N THR A 103 57.07 -70.90 -45.41
CA THR A 103 57.23 -69.68 -46.24
C THR A 103 58.68 -69.26 -46.46
N GLY A 104 59.63 -69.88 -45.75
CA GLY A 104 61.05 -69.51 -45.78
C GLY A 104 61.38 -68.18 -45.08
N GLY A 105 60.37 -67.43 -44.64
CA GLY A 105 60.53 -66.19 -43.86
C GLY A 105 61.13 -66.48 -42.49
N LYS A 106 61.94 -65.56 -41.96
CA LYS A 106 62.68 -65.78 -40.72
C LYS A 106 62.17 -64.85 -39.61
N SER A 107 61.96 -65.37 -38.41
CA SER A 107 61.53 -64.63 -37.20
C SER A 107 62.68 -64.54 -36.22
N TYR A 108 62.93 -63.35 -35.69
CA TYR A 108 64.05 -63.05 -34.82
C TYR A 108 63.52 -62.66 -33.45
N LEU A 109 64.09 -63.22 -32.38
CA LEU A 109 63.94 -62.77 -31.01
C LEU A 109 65.32 -62.28 -30.54
N SER A 110 65.52 -60.97 -30.47
CA SER A 110 66.81 -60.38 -30.11
C SER A 110 66.76 -59.74 -28.72
N PHE A 111 67.83 -59.95 -27.96
CA PHE A 111 68.16 -59.27 -26.71
C PHE A 111 69.37 -58.37 -27.00
N GLN A 112 69.24 -57.04 -26.84
CA GLN A 112 70.31 -56.07 -27.13
C GLN A 112 70.87 -55.42 -25.84
N ASP A 113 72.08 -54.85 -25.90
CA ASP A 113 72.74 -54.06 -24.84
C ASP A 113 72.94 -54.79 -23.50
N ILE A 114 73.38 -56.05 -23.55
CA ILE A 114 73.64 -56.85 -22.36
C ILE A 114 74.87 -56.28 -21.61
N GLY A 115 74.66 -55.58 -20.49
CA GLY A 115 75.74 -55.24 -19.54
C GLY A 115 75.77 -53.83 -18.94
N ALA A 116 74.95 -52.87 -19.41
CA ALA A 116 74.94 -51.51 -18.83
C ALA A 116 73.54 -50.86 -18.66
N GLY A 117 72.46 -51.60 -18.94
CA GLY A 117 71.07 -51.12 -18.84
C GLY A 117 70.05 -52.26 -19.00
N GLY A 118 68.77 -51.92 -19.13
CA GLY A 118 67.70 -52.89 -19.42
C GLY A 118 67.75 -53.41 -20.86
N VAL A 119 67.34 -54.66 -21.07
CA VAL A 119 67.34 -55.34 -22.38
C VAL A 119 65.98 -55.18 -23.07
N THR A 120 65.95 -54.74 -24.33
CA THR A 120 64.73 -54.68 -25.16
C THR A 120 64.51 -55.97 -25.96
N ILE A 121 63.26 -56.28 -26.27
CA ILE A 121 62.85 -57.40 -27.13
C ILE A 121 62.26 -56.84 -28.41
N ASP A 122 62.92 -57.05 -29.56
CA ASP A 122 62.47 -56.58 -30.87
C ASP A 122 61.77 -57.71 -31.67
N GLY A 123 60.98 -57.34 -32.68
CA GLY A 123 60.28 -58.27 -33.57
C GLY A 123 58.99 -58.88 -33.02
N VAL A 124 58.49 -58.40 -31.86
CA VAL A 124 57.26 -58.91 -31.25
C VAL A 124 56.04 -58.46 -32.06
N ALA A 125 55.39 -59.41 -32.73
CA ALA A 125 54.12 -59.17 -33.42
C ALA A 125 52.99 -58.81 -32.43
N PRO A 126 51.93 -58.10 -32.88
CA PRO A 126 50.79 -57.81 -32.01
C PRO A 126 50.16 -59.09 -31.44
N ALA A 127 50.05 -59.15 -30.13
CA ALA A 127 49.38 -60.24 -29.43
C ALA A 127 47.86 -60.17 -29.56
N ILE A 128 47.18 -61.28 -29.32
CA ILE A 128 45.75 -61.31 -29.08
C ILE A 128 45.49 -60.76 -27.67
N VAL A 129 44.62 -59.75 -27.55
CA VAL A 129 44.25 -59.16 -26.24
C VAL A 129 42.88 -59.67 -25.82
N ASN A 130 42.87 -60.62 -24.89
CA ASN A 130 41.67 -61.13 -24.22
C ASN A 130 42.05 -61.73 -22.85
N ALA A 131 41.05 -62.06 -22.02
CA ALA A 131 41.28 -62.55 -20.66
C ALA A 131 42.08 -63.86 -20.55
N ALA A 132 42.16 -64.66 -21.62
CA ALA A 132 42.87 -65.94 -21.64
C ALA A 132 44.28 -65.84 -22.21
N SER A 133 44.66 -64.70 -22.80
CA SER A 133 45.92 -64.56 -23.52
C SER A 133 47.13 -64.76 -22.62
N LYS A 134 48.11 -65.52 -23.12
CA LYS A 134 49.45 -65.70 -22.53
C LYS A 134 50.54 -65.13 -23.44
N GLN A 135 50.16 -64.35 -24.45
CA GLN A 135 51.08 -63.78 -25.43
C GLN A 135 51.70 -62.48 -24.89
N ALA A 136 52.93 -62.17 -25.34
CA ALA A 136 53.60 -60.91 -25.02
C ALA A 136 53.01 -59.76 -25.85
N VAL A 137 52.58 -58.68 -25.19
CA VAL A 137 52.13 -57.46 -25.88
C VAL A 137 53.32 -56.62 -26.34
N ASN A 138 53.18 -55.97 -27.49
CA ASN A 138 54.22 -55.08 -28.02
C ASN A 138 53.89 -53.59 -27.75
N GLY A 139 54.87 -52.72 -28.02
CA GLY A 139 54.72 -51.27 -27.83
C GLY A 139 53.59 -50.64 -28.65
N SER A 140 53.33 -51.12 -29.87
CA SER A 140 52.27 -50.58 -30.73
C SER A 140 50.86 -50.80 -30.15
N GLN A 141 50.63 -51.93 -29.47
CA GLN A 141 49.35 -52.23 -28.84
C GLN A 141 49.13 -51.41 -27.57
N LEU A 142 50.17 -51.27 -26.74
CA LEU A 142 50.10 -50.42 -25.55
C LEU A 142 49.94 -48.94 -25.94
N PHE A 143 50.65 -48.48 -26.97
CA PHE A 143 50.47 -47.13 -27.53
C PHE A 143 49.05 -46.95 -28.08
N GLY A 144 48.50 -47.93 -28.79
CA GLY A 144 47.12 -47.90 -29.27
C GLY A 144 46.11 -47.76 -28.12
N LEU A 145 46.29 -48.52 -27.04
CA LEU A 145 45.48 -48.39 -25.82
C LEU A 145 45.62 -47.00 -25.19
N ALA A 146 46.85 -46.50 -25.02
CA ALA A 146 47.11 -45.18 -24.45
C ALA A 146 46.51 -44.05 -25.32
N SER A 147 46.62 -44.16 -26.65
CA SER A 147 46.08 -43.20 -27.61
C SER A 147 44.55 -43.16 -27.58
N SER A 148 43.91 -44.34 -27.49
CA SER A 148 42.45 -44.42 -27.32
C SER A 148 42.00 -43.77 -26.00
N THR A 149 42.78 -43.95 -24.92
CA THR A 149 42.48 -43.37 -23.61
C THR A 149 42.67 -41.85 -23.60
N ALA A 150 43.77 -41.35 -24.19
CA ALA A 150 44.01 -39.91 -24.36
C ALA A 150 42.89 -39.24 -25.18
N SER A 151 42.46 -39.90 -26.26
CA SER A 151 41.33 -39.44 -27.07
C SER A 151 40.01 -39.40 -26.29
N ALA A 152 39.77 -40.40 -25.44
CA ALA A 152 38.57 -40.48 -24.60
C ALA A 152 38.54 -39.43 -23.49
N LEU A 153 39.70 -39.07 -22.92
CA LEU A 153 39.82 -37.92 -22.01
C LEU A 153 39.60 -36.60 -22.77
N GLY A 154 40.04 -36.51 -24.02
CA GLY A 154 39.88 -35.30 -24.82
C GLY A 154 40.71 -34.13 -24.28
N GLY A 155 40.23 -32.89 -24.43
CA GLY A 155 40.93 -31.70 -23.93
C GLY A 155 42.35 -31.50 -24.49
N GLY A 156 42.66 -32.09 -25.65
CA GLY A 156 44.01 -32.05 -26.23
C GLY A 156 45.02 -33.01 -25.59
N SER A 157 44.56 -33.99 -24.80
CA SER A 157 45.42 -35.06 -24.27
C SER A 157 45.99 -35.93 -25.40
N THR A 158 47.25 -36.35 -25.24
CA THR A 158 48.04 -37.12 -26.22
C THR A 158 48.89 -38.19 -25.51
N VAL A 159 49.47 -39.12 -26.26
CA VAL A 159 50.51 -40.03 -25.75
C VAL A 159 51.87 -39.35 -25.93
N ASN A 160 52.63 -39.20 -24.84
CA ASN A 160 53.98 -38.67 -24.84
C ASN A 160 54.99 -39.69 -25.39
N ALA A 161 56.21 -39.25 -25.70
CA ALA A 161 57.27 -40.12 -26.21
C ALA A 161 57.65 -41.27 -25.26
N ASP A 162 57.40 -41.12 -23.95
CA ASP A 162 57.62 -42.14 -22.92
C ASP A 162 56.43 -43.10 -22.74
N GLY A 163 55.36 -42.95 -23.52
CA GLY A 163 54.14 -43.75 -23.44
C GLY A 163 53.13 -43.28 -22.39
N SER A 164 53.44 -42.26 -21.60
CA SER A 164 52.47 -41.65 -20.66
C SER A 164 51.40 -40.83 -21.38
N ILE A 165 50.24 -40.67 -20.76
CA ILE A 165 49.15 -39.83 -21.28
C ILE A 165 49.33 -38.41 -20.73
N SER A 166 49.42 -37.41 -21.60
CA SER A 166 49.49 -36.00 -21.21
C SER A 166 48.17 -35.53 -20.58
N ALA A 167 48.23 -34.61 -19.63
CA ALA A 167 47.03 -34.13 -18.95
C ALA A 167 46.10 -33.39 -19.94
N PRO A 168 44.77 -33.65 -19.93
CA PRO A 168 43.82 -32.88 -20.73
C PRO A 168 43.82 -31.41 -20.29
N GLN A 169 43.28 -30.51 -21.11
CA GLN A 169 43.08 -29.10 -20.78
C GLN A 169 41.61 -28.73 -20.99
N TYR A 170 40.82 -28.75 -19.92
CA TYR A 170 39.41 -28.33 -19.95
C TYR A 170 39.29 -26.85 -19.61
N ALA A 171 38.95 -26.02 -20.60
CA ALA A 171 38.69 -24.60 -20.39
C ALA A 171 37.23 -24.36 -19.97
N ILE A 172 36.99 -24.00 -18.72
CA ILE A 172 35.66 -23.81 -18.13
C ILE A 172 35.65 -22.49 -17.35
N GLY A 173 34.82 -21.54 -17.78
CA GLY A 173 34.67 -20.26 -17.08
C GLY A 173 35.94 -19.42 -17.01
N GLY A 174 36.79 -19.48 -18.03
CA GLY A 174 38.06 -18.76 -18.10
C GLY A 174 39.23 -19.41 -17.34
N GLN A 175 38.99 -20.55 -16.68
CA GLN A 175 40.00 -21.35 -15.99
C GLN A 175 40.28 -22.64 -16.76
N THR A 176 41.51 -23.16 -16.67
CA THR A 176 41.90 -24.44 -17.28
C THR A 176 42.11 -25.51 -16.21
N PHE A 177 41.44 -26.65 -16.37
CA PHE A 177 41.54 -27.79 -15.48
C PHE A 177 42.23 -28.97 -16.18
N ASN A 178 43.17 -29.61 -15.50
CA ASN A 178 44.01 -30.65 -16.08
C ASN A 178 43.53 -32.09 -15.80
N ASN A 179 42.34 -32.23 -15.23
CA ASN A 179 41.70 -33.51 -14.95
C ASN A 179 40.17 -33.32 -14.87
N ALA A 180 39.43 -34.39 -15.14
CA ALA A 180 37.97 -34.33 -15.21
C ALA A 180 37.33 -34.04 -13.84
N GLY A 181 37.90 -34.55 -12.74
CA GLY A 181 37.36 -34.34 -11.39
C GLY A 181 37.33 -32.86 -10.99
N ALA A 182 38.42 -32.13 -11.22
CA ALA A 182 38.50 -30.70 -10.94
C ALA A 182 37.57 -29.87 -11.84
N ALA A 183 37.49 -30.21 -13.13
CA ALA A 183 36.58 -29.58 -14.08
C ALA A 183 35.11 -29.76 -13.67
N LEU A 184 34.71 -30.99 -13.33
CA LEU A 184 33.36 -31.32 -12.88
C LEU A 184 33.05 -30.67 -11.53
N SER A 185 33.98 -30.67 -10.58
CA SER A 185 33.80 -29.98 -9.29
C SER A 185 33.61 -28.46 -9.47
N ASN A 186 34.29 -27.84 -10.44
CA ASN A 186 34.04 -26.44 -10.77
C ASN A 186 32.64 -26.21 -11.35
N LEU A 187 32.20 -27.05 -12.29
CA LEU A 187 30.85 -26.99 -12.86
C LEU A 187 29.78 -27.20 -11.80
N ASP A 188 29.99 -28.16 -10.90
CA ASP A 188 29.10 -28.44 -9.76
C ASP A 188 29.00 -27.22 -8.82
N GLY A 189 30.13 -26.64 -8.43
CA GLY A 189 30.16 -25.42 -7.61
C GLY A 189 29.45 -24.23 -8.26
N ARG A 190 29.61 -24.02 -9.57
CA ARG A 190 28.88 -22.97 -10.32
C ARG A 190 27.39 -23.27 -10.40
N THR A 191 27.01 -24.53 -10.54
CA THR A 191 25.61 -24.97 -10.56
C THR A 191 24.95 -24.76 -9.20
N ALA A 192 25.66 -25.06 -8.11
CA ALA A 192 25.22 -24.77 -6.75
C ALA A 192 25.06 -23.25 -6.53
N ALA A 193 26.05 -22.45 -6.93
CA ALA A 193 25.98 -20.99 -6.82
C ALA A 193 24.80 -20.40 -7.62
N ASN A 194 24.57 -20.87 -8.84
CA ASN A 194 23.41 -20.48 -9.63
C ASN A 194 22.09 -20.88 -8.95
N SER A 195 22.03 -22.08 -8.37
CA SER A 195 20.86 -22.56 -7.64
C SER A 195 20.55 -21.67 -6.43
N ASP A 196 21.58 -21.23 -5.70
CA ASP A 196 21.41 -20.34 -4.55
C ASP A 196 21.05 -18.91 -4.95
N ALA A 197 21.62 -18.41 -6.05
CA ALA A 197 21.21 -17.12 -6.63
C ALA A 197 19.74 -17.15 -7.04
N ILE A 198 19.27 -18.23 -7.67
CA ILE A 198 17.86 -18.40 -8.06
C ILE A 198 16.95 -18.43 -6.83
N LYS A 199 17.32 -19.17 -5.77
CA LYS A 199 16.55 -19.17 -4.50
C LYS A 199 16.46 -17.77 -3.90
N SER A 200 17.55 -17.01 -3.97
CA SER A 200 17.58 -15.63 -3.46
C SER A 200 16.62 -14.73 -4.26
N LEU A 201 16.61 -14.85 -5.59
CA LEU A 201 15.66 -14.14 -6.44
C LEU A 201 14.21 -14.53 -6.16
N GLN A 202 13.93 -15.82 -5.93
CA GLN A 202 12.60 -16.31 -5.57
C GLN A 202 12.13 -15.74 -4.22
N ALA A 203 13.02 -15.65 -3.23
CA ALA A 203 12.70 -15.02 -1.96
C ALA A 203 12.38 -13.53 -2.13
N SER A 204 13.22 -12.78 -2.87
CA SER A 204 12.93 -11.36 -3.15
C SER A 204 11.63 -11.15 -3.93
N ALA A 205 11.28 -12.06 -4.84
CA ALA A 205 10.03 -12.00 -5.59
C ALA A 205 8.80 -12.29 -4.71
N ALA A 206 8.94 -13.07 -3.64
CA ALA A 206 7.86 -13.37 -2.71
C ALA A 206 7.42 -12.15 -1.89
N ASP A 207 8.36 -11.24 -1.59
CA ASP A 207 8.10 -10.00 -0.84
C ASP A 207 7.74 -8.80 -1.75
N ALA A 208 7.73 -9.00 -3.07
CA ALA A 208 7.41 -7.95 -4.02
C ALA A 208 5.90 -7.69 -4.11
N VAL A 209 5.53 -6.44 -4.37
CA VAL A 209 4.16 -6.08 -4.73
C VAL A 209 3.90 -6.53 -6.17
N SER A 210 2.80 -7.24 -6.40
CA SER A 210 2.39 -7.75 -7.72
C SER A 210 0.93 -7.44 -8.01
N TYR A 211 0.58 -7.44 -9.29
CA TYR A 211 -0.81 -7.34 -9.72
C TYR A 211 -1.57 -8.60 -9.35
N ASP A 212 -2.86 -8.45 -9.05
CA ASP A 212 -3.73 -9.57 -8.66
C ASP A 212 -3.98 -10.53 -9.83
N SER A 213 -3.92 -10.01 -11.05
CA SER A 213 -4.15 -10.77 -12.28
C SER A 213 -3.26 -10.27 -13.43
N SER A 214 -3.19 -11.05 -14.52
CA SER A 214 -2.49 -10.65 -15.75
C SER A 214 -3.18 -9.50 -16.51
N ALA A 215 -4.38 -9.07 -16.10
CA ALA A 215 -5.05 -7.90 -16.67
C ALA A 215 -4.45 -6.58 -16.15
N HIS A 216 -3.69 -6.63 -15.04
CA HIS A 216 -3.07 -5.47 -14.40
C HIS A 216 -4.07 -4.37 -14.00
N ASP A 217 -5.26 -4.77 -13.59
CA ASP A 217 -6.36 -3.91 -13.19
C ASP A 217 -6.35 -3.57 -11.69
N SER A 218 -5.79 -4.44 -10.84
CA SER A 218 -5.68 -4.20 -9.40
C SER A 218 -4.42 -4.77 -8.77
N VAL A 219 -4.08 -4.20 -7.61
CA VAL A 219 -3.06 -4.69 -6.68
C VAL A 219 -3.70 -4.78 -5.30
N THR A 220 -3.72 -5.98 -4.72
CA THR A 220 -4.11 -6.21 -3.33
C THR A 220 -2.86 -6.38 -2.48
N LEU A 221 -2.63 -5.47 -1.53
CA LEU A 221 -1.49 -5.59 -0.61
C LEU A 221 -1.70 -6.80 0.31
N GLY A 222 -0.71 -7.70 0.34
CA GLY A 222 -0.82 -9.01 0.99
C GLY A 222 -1.20 -10.15 0.05
N GLY A 223 -1.48 -9.87 -1.23
CA GLY A 223 -1.81 -10.84 -2.27
C GLY A 223 -3.31 -10.98 -2.55
N ALA A 224 -3.66 -11.51 -3.72
CA ALA A 224 -5.04 -11.73 -4.13
C ALA A 224 -5.80 -12.59 -3.10
N GLY A 225 -6.89 -12.06 -2.56
CA GLY A 225 -7.71 -12.73 -1.53
C GLY A 225 -7.22 -12.54 -0.09
N ALA A 226 -6.22 -11.70 0.15
CA ALA A 226 -5.81 -11.34 1.50
C ALA A 226 -6.95 -10.65 2.27
N SER A 227 -7.19 -11.09 3.51
CA SER A 227 -8.22 -10.55 4.39
C SER A 227 -7.67 -9.63 5.49
N SER A 228 -6.35 -9.64 5.69
CA SER A 228 -5.67 -8.79 6.67
C SER A 228 -5.05 -7.59 5.96
N PRO A 229 -5.48 -6.35 6.26
CA PRO A 229 -4.95 -5.16 5.63
C PRO A 229 -3.45 -4.96 5.91
N VAL A 230 -2.71 -4.50 4.89
CA VAL A 230 -1.32 -4.10 5.00
C VAL A 230 -1.23 -2.58 5.07
N ALA A 231 -0.47 -2.05 6.02
CA ALA A 231 -0.22 -0.62 6.09
C ALA A 231 0.74 -0.18 4.98
N LEU A 232 0.37 0.86 4.23
CA LEU A 232 1.24 1.49 3.24
C LEU A 232 1.83 2.77 3.84
N HIS A 233 3.16 2.79 3.99
CA HIS A 233 3.89 3.89 4.62
C HIS A 233 4.78 4.62 3.62
N ASN A 234 5.23 5.82 4.01
CA ASN A 234 6.11 6.66 3.21
C ASN A 234 5.52 7.03 1.83
N VAL A 235 4.19 7.17 1.78
CA VAL A 235 3.47 7.68 0.60
C VAL A 235 3.60 9.20 0.59
N ALA A 236 4.31 9.73 -0.40
CA ALA A 236 4.39 11.17 -0.65
C ALA A 236 2.99 11.74 -0.95
N ALA A 237 2.82 13.06 -0.82
CA ALA A 237 1.54 13.69 -1.14
C ALA A 237 1.26 13.55 -2.65
N GLY A 238 0.07 13.06 -3.00
CA GLY A 238 -0.39 12.95 -4.38
C GLY A 238 -0.63 14.32 -5.01
N THR A 239 -0.23 14.48 -6.26
CA THR A 239 -0.34 15.74 -7.01
C THR A 239 -1.20 15.62 -8.27
N ALA A 240 -1.23 14.44 -8.88
CA ALA A 240 -2.12 14.11 -9.99
C ALA A 240 -3.39 13.40 -9.50
N ASP A 241 -4.45 13.45 -10.32
CA ASP A 241 -5.73 12.79 -10.02
C ASP A 241 -5.62 11.26 -9.86
N THR A 242 -4.55 10.67 -10.39
CA THR A 242 -4.27 9.22 -10.31
C THR A 242 -3.26 8.85 -9.23
N ASP A 243 -2.76 9.81 -8.46
CA ASP A 243 -1.86 9.53 -7.35
C ASP A 243 -2.65 9.04 -6.13
N ALA A 244 -2.02 8.19 -5.31
CA ALA A 244 -2.56 7.87 -4.01
C ALA A 244 -2.48 9.09 -3.07
N VAL A 245 -3.50 9.28 -2.25
CA VAL A 245 -3.50 10.32 -1.20
C VAL A 245 -2.94 9.75 0.10
N ASN A 246 -2.11 10.55 0.78
CA ASN A 246 -1.63 10.18 2.11
C ASN A 246 -2.55 10.74 3.22
N VAL A 247 -2.34 10.27 4.47
CA VAL A 247 -3.17 10.68 5.61
C VAL A 247 -3.03 12.18 5.93
N GLY A 248 -1.90 12.81 5.60
CA GLY A 248 -1.72 14.26 5.75
C GLY A 248 -2.72 15.03 4.89
N GLN A 249 -2.82 14.70 3.59
CA GLN A 249 -3.79 15.33 2.68
C GLN A 249 -5.24 15.12 3.12
N MET A 250 -5.56 13.92 3.63
CA MET A 250 -6.90 13.62 4.17
C MET A 250 -7.20 14.48 5.41
N ASN A 251 -6.25 14.60 6.34
CA ASN A 251 -6.41 15.43 7.54
C ASN A 251 -6.54 16.92 7.18
N ASP A 252 -5.80 17.40 6.18
CA ASP A 252 -5.93 18.77 5.69
C ASP A 252 -7.33 19.01 5.09
N ALA A 253 -7.83 18.07 4.29
CA ALA A 253 -9.19 18.13 3.74
C ALA A 253 -10.27 18.11 4.85
N ILE A 254 -10.13 17.23 5.85
CA ILE A 254 -11.05 17.16 7.01
C ILE A 254 -10.99 18.47 7.81
N SER A 255 -9.81 19.06 7.97
CA SER A 255 -9.62 20.31 8.68
C SER A 255 -10.25 21.49 7.93
N ALA A 256 -10.15 21.50 6.60
CA ALA A 256 -10.83 22.51 5.78
C ALA A 256 -12.35 22.45 5.93
N ILE A 257 -12.94 21.25 5.92
CA ILE A 257 -14.39 21.06 6.12
C ILE A 257 -14.82 21.48 7.54
N SER A 258 -14.04 21.10 8.55
CA SER A 258 -14.34 21.44 9.95
C SER A 258 -14.32 22.96 10.19
N GLN A 259 -13.40 23.66 9.52
CA GLN A 259 -13.35 25.11 9.55
C GLN A 259 -14.52 25.75 8.80
N GLU A 260 -14.96 25.22 7.67
CA GLU A 260 -16.16 25.73 6.99
C GLU A 260 -17.40 25.62 7.89
N ALA A 261 -17.57 24.48 8.57
CA ALA A 261 -18.67 24.30 9.52
C ALA A 261 -18.60 25.26 10.73
N ALA A 262 -17.39 25.63 11.15
CA ALA A 262 -17.16 26.50 12.31
C ALA A 262 -17.07 28.00 11.97
N SER A 263 -16.65 28.38 10.76
CA SER A 263 -16.24 29.74 10.37
C SER A 263 -16.93 30.30 9.13
N ALA A 264 -17.82 29.54 8.47
CA ALA A 264 -18.70 30.15 7.49
C ALA A 264 -19.62 31.15 8.19
N SER A 265 -19.29 32.44 8.05
CA SER A 265 -20.25 33.53 8.24
C SER A 265 -21.39 33.23 7.28
N ASN A 266 -22.45 32.59 7.77
CA ASN A 266 -23.60 32.29 6.95
C ASN A 266 -24.19 33.65 6.53
N PRO A 267 -24.19 34.00 5.24
CA PRO A 267 -24.58 35.34 4.78
C PRO A 267 -26.06 35.63 5.06
N PHE A 268 -26.85 34.60 5.37
CA PHE A 268 -28.28 34.71 5.66
C PHE A 268 -28.59 34.73 7.16
N VAL A 269 -27.79 34.06 8.01
CA VAL A 269 -27.99 34.00 9.47
C VAL A 269 -26.65 34.04 10.19
N ALA A 270 -26.31 35.21 10.75
CA ALA A 270 -25.17 35.36 11.64
C ALA A 270 -25.65 35.53 13.08
N ALA A 271 -25.05 34.80 14.01
CA ALA A 271 -25.29 34.99 15.43
C ALA A 271 -23.97 34.90 16.18
N ASN A 272 -23.77 35.80 17.14
CA ASN A 272 -22.59 35.80 18.00
C ASN A 272 -22.85 34.91 19.22
N GLY A 273 -22.33 33.69 19.19
CA GLY A 273 -22.45 32.69 20.25
C GLY A 273 -21.60 31.45 19.96
N ASP A 274 -21.38 30.62 20.96
CA ASP A 274 -20.64 29.37 20.85
C ASP A 274 -21.57 28.25 20.34
N ARG A 275 -21.39 27.84 19.09
CA ARG A 275 -22.21 26.79 18.47
C ARG A 275 -22.09 25.43 19.18
N ALA A 276 -21.01 25.19 19.93
CA ALA A 276 -20.82 23.94 20.65
C ALA A 276 -21.62 23.88 21.96
N THR A 277 -21.89 25.02 22.59
CA THR A 277 -22.54 25.08 23.91
C THR A 277 -23.90 25.79 23.90
N GLU A 278 -24.19 26.59 22.89
CA GLU A 278 -25.37 27.46 22.80
C GLU A 278 -26.28 27.13 21.60
N ALA A 279 -26.61 25.84 21.42
CA ALA A 279 -27.38 25.38 20.27
C ALA A 279 -28.80 25.97 20.19
N ALA A 280 -29.24 26.38 19.00
CA ALA A 280 -30.64 26.70 18.73
C ALA A 280 -31.45 25.38 18.64
N VAL A 281 -32.64 25.37 19.24
CA VAL A 281 -33.51 24.19 19.33
C VAL A 281 -34.87 24.49 18.71
N ALA A 282 -35.19 23.83 17.59
CA ALA A 282 -36.52 23.84 16.98
C ALA A 282 -37.18 22.46 17.18
N SER A 283 -37.84 22.26 18.32
CA SER A 283 -38.45 20.98 18.71
C SER A 283 -39.93 20.87 18.36
N GLY A 284 -40.62 22.00 18.12
CA GLY A 284 -41.99 21.99 17.63
C GLY A 284 -42.10 21.54 16.16
N ALA A 285 -43.22 20.90 15.80
CA ALA A 285 -43.47 20.53 14.40
C ALA A 285 -43.51 21.79 13.50
N HIS A 286 -42.71 21.85 12.44
CA HIS A 286 -42.55 23.05 11.59
C HIS A 286 -42.00 24.30 12.32
N ALA A 287 -41.27 24.12 13.43
CA ALA A 287 -40.67 25.24 14.15
C ALA A 287 -39.36 25.75 13.52
N THR A 288 -39.01 26.99 13.80
CA THR A 288 -37.74 27.63 13.40
C THR A 288 -37.10 28.30 14.61
N ALA A 289 -35.82 28.04 14.87
CA ALA A 289 -35.06 28.70 15.94
C ALA A 289 -33.84 29.40 15.36
N VAL A 290 -33.69 30.70 15.62
CA VAL A 290 -32.64 31.55 15.03
C VAL A 290 -31.90 32.28 16.15
N GLY A 291 -30.64 31.90 16.40
CA GLY A 291 -29.75 32.52 17.40
C GLY A 291 -29.35 31.56 18.54
N PRO A 292 -28.26 31.86 19.27
CA PRO A 292 -27.75 30.98 20.31
C PRO A 292 -28.77 30.79 21.43
N ASN A 293 -28.96 29.56 21.89
CA ASN A 293 -29.96 29.18 22.89
C ASN A 293 -31.42 29.58 22.56
N ALA A 294 -31.75 29.89 21.30
CA ALA A 294 -33.15 30.11 20.91
C ALA A 294 -33.92 28.78 20.96
N VAL A 295 -35.12 28.77 21.56
CA VAL A 295 -35.95 27.58 21.74
C VAL A 295 -37.32 27.81 21.11
N ALA A 296 -37.62 27.09 20.03
CA ALA A 296 -38.94 27.07 19.40
C ALA A 296 -39.59 25.70 19.62
N SER A 297 -40.41 25.59 20.67
CA SER A 297 -41.06 24.35 21.10
C SER A 297 -42.55 24.25 20.72
N GLY A 298 -43.20 25.38 20.39
CA GLY A 298 -44.55 25.37 19.82
C GLY A 298 -44.58 24.89 18.36
N ALA A 299 -45.65 24.24 17.93
CA ALA A 299 -45.83 23.87 16.53
C ALA A 299 -45.98 25.12 15.64
N ASN A 300 -45.36 25.12 14.46
CA ASN A 300 -45.37 26.22 13.51
C ASN A 300 -44.93 27.56 14.14
N SER A 301 -43.93 27.51 15.04
CA SER A 301 -43.44 28.67 15.79
C SER A 301 -42.05 29.12 15.34
N VAL A 302 -41.71 30.37 15.65
CA VAL A 302 -40.38 30.95 15.37
C VAL A 302 -39.82 31.59 16.63
N ALA A 303 -38.66 31.16 17.10
CA ALA A 303 -37.88 31.86 18.13
C ALA A 303 -36.76 32.66 17.46
N LEU A 304 -36.81 33.99 17.56
CA LEU A 304 -35.94 34.92 16.82
C LEU A 304 -35.05 35.74 17.76
N GLY A 305 -33.76 35.42 17.77
CA GLY A 305 -32.72 36.05 18.58
C GLY A 305 -32.26 35.17 19.74
N ALA A 306 -31.08 35.46 20.29
CA ALA A 306 -30.46 34.69 21.37
C ALA A 306 -31.39 34.51 22.57
N ASN A 307 -31.47 33.32 23.17
CA ASN A 307 -32.30 33.03 24.36
C ASN A 307 -33.81 33.31 24.20
N SER A 308 -34.31 33.46 22.97
CA SER A 308 -35.75 33.63 22.74
C SER A 308 -36.48 32.31 22.91
N VAL A 309 -37.71 32.35 23.43
CA VAL A 309 -38.54 31.16 23.68
C VAL A 309 -39.88 31.34 22.98
N ALA A 310 -40.18 30.46 22.03
CA ALA A 310 -41.46 30.36 21.34
C ALA A 310 -42.14 29.03 21.71
N ASP A 311 -42.86 29.02 22.82
CA ASP A 311 -43.51 27.83 23.42
C ASP A 311 -45.00 27.68 23.09
N ARG A 312 -45.55 28.62 22.31
CA ARG A 312 -46.93 28.60 21.83
C ARG A 312 -46.98 28.26 20.35
N ASP A 313 -48.00 27.51 19.94
CA ASP A 313 -48.21 27.19 18.53
C ASP A 313 -48.51 28.47 17.71
N ASN A 314 -48.10 28.49 16.44
CA ASN A 314 -48.37 29.56 15.47
C ASN A 314 -47.93 30.96 15.95
N THR A 315 -46.75 31.08 16.56
CA THR A 315 -46.22 32.34 17.09
C THR A 315 -44.83 32.68 16.58
N VAL A 316 -44.49 33.96 16.61
CA VAL A 316 -43.10 34.44 16.52
C VAL A 316 -42.76 35.08 17.86
N SER A 317 -41.74 34.58 18.54
CA SER A 317 -41.21 35.16 19.78
C SER A 317 -39.85 35.81 19.51
N VAL A 318 -39.71 37.07 19.93
CA VAL A 318 -38.46 37.84 19.84
C VAL A 318 -37.72 37.93 21.17
N GLY A 319 -38.12 37.17 22.18
CA GLY A 319 -37.56 37.22 23.53
C GLY A 319 -38.04 36.07 24.40
N SER A 320 -37.89 36.21 25.70
CA SER A 320 -38.41 35.27 26.69
C SER A 320 -39.01 36.04 27.87
N ALA A 321 -39.74 35.36 28.76
CA ALA A 321 -40.38 36.01 29.90
C ALA A 321 -39.34 36.76 30.75
N GLY A 322 -39.57 38.07 30.96
CA GLY A 322 -38.66 38.96 31.69
C GLY A 322 -37.43 39.42 30.87
N ASN A 323 -37.30 38.97 29.63
CA ASN A 323 -36.25 39.36 28.68
C ASN A 323 -36.90 39.73 27.33
N GLU A 324 -37.96 40.54 27.38
CA GLU A 324 -38.66 41.02 26.20
C GLU A 324 -37.77 41.97 25.38
N ARG A 325 -37.89 41.91 24.05
CA ARG A 325 -37.21 42.83 23.14
C ARG A 325 -38.19 43.84 22.55
N GLN A 326 -37.70 45.04 22.30
CA GLN A 326 -38.42 46.03 21.52
C GLN A 326 -38.39 45.64 20.04
N ILE A 327 -39.55 45.74 19.38
CA ILE A 327 -39.67 45.66 17.92
C ILE A 327 -39.74 47.10 17.41
N THR A 328 -38.67 47.58 16.78
CA THR A 328 -38.54 48.97 16.30
C THR A 328 -38.61 49.04 14.78
N ASN A 329 -38.79 50.25 14.24
CA ASN A 329 -38.95 50.49 12.79
C ASN A 329 -40.18 49.82 12.18
N VAL A 330 -41.24 49.65 12.97
CA VAL A 330 -42.54 49.16 12.51
C VAL A 330 -43.25 50.31 11.80
N ALA A 331 -43.38 50.20 10.48
CA ALA A 331 -44.20 51.11 9.69
C ALA A 331 -45.67 51.04 10.13
N ALA A 332 -46.45 52.09 9.84
CA ALA A 332 -47.87 52.10 10.16
C ALA A 332 -48.59 50.94 9.45
N GLY A 333 -49.37 50.15 10.20
CA GLY A 333 -50.15 49.05 9.65
C GLY A 333 -51.24 49.55 8.71
N THR A 334 -51.44 48.83 7.60
CA THR A 334 -52.39 49.17 6.52
C THR A 334 -53.49 48.12 6.35
N ALA A 335 -53.23 46.88 6.76
CA ALA A 335 -54.20 45.79 6.82
C ALA A 335 -54.56 45.44 8.28
N GLY A 336 -55.70 44.77 8.48
CA GLY A 336 -56.21 44.42 9.81
C GLY A 336 -55.35 43.43 10.62
N THR A 337 -54.35 42.82 10.00
CA THR A 337 -53.40 41.88 10.63
C THR A 337 -51.98 42.45 10.74
N ASP A 338 -51.79 43.71 10.35
CA ASP A 338 -50.49 44.38 10.49
C ASP A 338 -50.25 44.78 11.96
N ALA A 339 -48.98 44.86 12.36
CA ALA A 339 -48.65 45.43 13.65
C ALA A 339 -48.98 46.94 13.68
N VAL A 340 -49.60 47.38 14.77
CA VAL A 340 -49.89 48.80 15.02
C VAL A 340 -48.67 49.42 15.69
N ASN A 341 -48.14 50.51 15.14
CA ASN A 341 -47.04 51.22 15.77
C ASN A 341 -47.53 52.27 16.80
N VAL A 342 -46.62 52.81 17.61
CA VAL A 342 -46.97 53.74 18.70
C VAL A 342 -47.59 55.03 18.18
N ASP A 343 -47.24 55.49 16.98
CA ASP A 343 -47.83 56.68 16.37
C ASP A 343 -49.32 56.49 16.04
N GLN A 344 -49.69 55.33 15.49
CA GLN A 344 -51.09 54.98 15.24
C GLN A 344 -51.90 54.88 16.54
N LEU A 345 -51.30 54.31 17.60
CA LEU A 345 -51.93 54.26 18.92
C LEU A 345 -52.15 55.66 19.51
N ASN A 346 -51.12 56.51 19.45
CA ASN A 346 -51.20 57.90 19.92
C ASN A 346 -52.26 58.70 19.14
N ALA A 347 -52.34 58.52 17.81
CA ALA A 347 -53.38 59.16 17.00
C ALA A 347 -54.80 58.72 17.39
N MET A 348 -54.99 57.43 17.72
CA MET A 348 -56.26 56.91 18.23
C MET A 348 -56.58 57.51 19.62
N GLN A 349 -55.59 57.65 20.49
CA GLN A 349 -55.76 58.26 21.81
C GLN A 349 -56.16 59.73 21.70
N SER A 350 -55.51 60.51 20.84
CA SER A 350 -55.87 61.91 20.57
C SER A 350 -57.29 62.05 20.02
N SER A 351 -57.68 61.16 19.09
CA SER A 351 -59.04 61.13 18.53
C SER A 351 -60.09 60.82 19.61
N SER A 352 -59.79 59.90 20.53
CA SER A 352 -60.67 59.51 21.64
C SER A 352 -60.83 60.63 22.68
N GLN A 353 -59.75 61.35 22.98
CA GLN A 353 -59.78 62.53 23.84
C GLN A 353 -60.65 63.62 23.21
N SER A 354 -60.42 63.95 21.93
CA SER A 354 -61.21 64.95 21.22
C SER A 354 -62.70 64.61 21.18
N TYR A 355 -63.06 63.34 20.93
CA TYR A 355 -64.45 62.89 20.98
C TYR A 355 -65.08 63.07 22.37
N THR A 356 -64.35 62.70 23.42
CA THR A 356 -64.82 62.82 24.80
C THR A 356 -64.98 64.29 25.20
N ASP A 357 -64.00 65.13 24.85
CA ASP A 357 -64.03 66.57 25.13
C ASP A 357 -65.18 67.26 24.40
N ALA A 358 -65.41 66.92 23.13
CA ALA A 358 -66.55 67.43 22.36
C ALA A 358 -67.89 67.03 23.00
N ARG A 359 -68.00 65.78 23.46
CA ARG A 359 -69.21 65.30 24.13
C ARG A 359 -69.44 65.98 25.48
N ILE A 360 -68.39 66.17 26.28
CA ILE A 360 -68.46 66.86 27.56
C ILE A 360 -68.83 68.34 27.37
N ALA A 361 -68.20 69.03 26.40
CA ALA A 361 -68.55 70.41 26.08
C ALA A 361 -70.02 70.56 25.66
N GLY A 362 -70.52 69.64 24.82
CA GLY A 362 -71.94 69.62 24.43
C GLY A 362 -72.88 69.38 25.60
N VAL A 363 -72.54 68.46 26.51
CA VAL A 363 -73.31 68.23 27.75
C VAL A 363 -73.26 69.46 28.66
N GLN A 364 -72.11 70.11 28.81
CA GLN A 364 -71.99 71.33 29.61
C GLN A 364 -72.86 72.46 29.06
N GLN A 365 -72.93 72.62 27.74
CA GLN A 365 -73.84 73.57 27.09
C GLN A 365 -75.30 73.22 27.33
N GLN A 366 -75.68 71.96 27.15
CA GLN A 366 -77.06 71.52 27.40
C GLN A 366 -77.47 71.73 28.87
N VAL A 367 -76.57 71.45 29.81
CA VAL A 367 -76.81 71.72 31.24
C VAL A 367 -76.98 73.22 31.49
N GLY A 368 -76.15 74.06 30.86
CA GLY A 368 -76.30 75.51 30.91
C GLY A 368 -77.63 76.00 30.30
N ASP A 369 -78.08 75.41 29.19
CA ASP A 369 -79.35 75.74 28.55
C ASP A 369 -80.54 75.32 29.42
N VAL A 370 -80.52 74.12 29.98
CA VAL A 370 -81.53 73.64 30.93
C VAL A 370 -81.59 74.57 32.14
N GLN A 371 -80.43 74.98 32.68
CA GLN A 371 -80.38 75.93 33.78
C GLN A 371 -81.00 77.29 33.39
N ARG A 372 -80.66 77.83 32.22
CA ARG A 372 -81.24 79.08 31.72
C ARG A 372 -82.74 78.96 31.48
N GLN A 373 -83.21 77.90 30.83
CA GLN A 373 -84.64 77.66 30.60
C GLN A 373 -85.41 77.50 31.92
N ALA A 374 -84.84 76.78 32.89
CA ALA A 374 -85.43 76.63 34.22
C ALA A 374 -85.55 77.97 34.95
N PHE A 375 -84.50 78.80 34.93
CA PHE A 375 -84.58 80.16 35.49
C PHE A 375 -85.54 81.06 34.73
N GLY A 376 -85.62 80.95 33.39
CA GLY A 376 -86.57 81.66 32.57
C GLY A 376 -88.02 81.30 32.92
N ALA A 377 -88.33 80.01 33.02
CA ALA A 377 -89.64 79.53 33.44
C ALA A 377 -89.98 79.98 34.87
N ALA A 378 -89.03 79.91 35.80
CA ALA A 378 -89.20 80.40 37.17
C ALA A 378 -89.46 81.92 37.20
N ALA A 379 -88.76 82.70 36.37
CA ALA A 379 -89.01 84.13 36.21
C ALA A 379 -90.44 84.37 35.71
N ALA A 380 -90.86 83.71 34.63
CA ALA A 380 -92.22 83.83 34.10
C ALA A 380 -93.31 83.49 35.14
N ALA A 381 -93.08 82.46 35.98
CA ALA A 381 -93.97 82.11 37.07
C ALA A 381 -94.00 83.19 38.18
N MET A 382 -92.85 83.74 38.58
CA MET A 382 -92.79 84.83 39.57
C MET A 382 -93.43 86.12 39.06
N ALA A 383 -93.35 86.40 37.76
CA ALA A 383 -94.02 87.55 37.15
C ALA A 383 -95.55 87.44 37.30
N ILE A 384 -96.11 86.22 37.18
CA ILE A 384 -97.54 85.97 37.44
C ILE A 384 -97.88 86.13 38.93
N ALA A 385 -97.01 85.64 39.82
CA ALA A 385 -97.20 85.75 41.26
C ALA A 385 -97.25 87.22 41.72
N GLY A 386 -96.48 88.09 41.07
CA GLY A 386 -96.47 89.53 41.33
C GLY A 386 -97.67 90.32 40.77
N LEU A 387 -98.58 89.69 40.00
CA LEU A 387 -99.74 90.39 39.41
C LEU A 387 -100.79 90.74 40.48
N PRO A 388 -101.07 92.05 40.71
CA PRO A 388 -102.12 92.47 41.64
C PRO A 388 -103.51 91.99 41.20
N GLN A 389 -104.42 91.86 42.16
CA GLN A 389 -105.83 91.52 41.93
C GLN A 389 -106.74 92.61 42.50
N PRO A 390 -107.94 92.85 41.92
CA PRO A 390 -108.87 93.84 42.42
C PRO A 390 -109.44 93.39 43.76
N THR A 391 -109.59 94.33 44.70
CA THR A 391 -110.10 94.06 46.05
C THR A 391 -111.56 94.51 46.23
N ALA A 392 -112.18 95.10 45.21
CA ALA A 392 -113.54 95.63 45.24
C ALA A 392 -114.51 94.78 44.38
N PRO A 393 -115.78 94.60 44.80
CA PRO A 393 -116.74 93.75 44.08
C PRO A 393 -117.14 94.30 42.70
N GLY A 394 -117.37 93.41 41.74
CA GLY A 394 -117.79 93.75 40.37
C GLY A 394 -116.70 94.40 39.52
N LYS A 395 -115.44 94.43 39.99
CA LYS A 395 -114.32 95.03 39.26
C LYS A 395 -113.50 93.98 38.52
N THR A 396 -113.12 94.34 37.31
CA THR A 396 -112.10 93.64 36.51
C THR A 396 -110.81 94.45 36.57
N MET A 397 -109.67 93.80 36.75
CA MET A 397 -108.35 94.41 36.72
C MET A 397 -107.52 93.74 35.63
N VAL A 398 -106.84 94.58 34.84
CA VAL A 398 -105.74 94.14 33.98
C VAL A 398 -104.44 94.53 34.66
N ALA A 399 -103.56 93.56 34.85
CA ALA A 399 -102.28 93.73 35.51
C ALA A 399 -101.14 93.28 34.60
N ALA A 400 -100.00 93.95 34.73
CA ALA A 400 -98.73 93.55 34.14
C ALA A 400 -97.68 93.42 35.24
N GLY A 401 -96.82 92.42 35.12
CA GLY A 401 -95.79 92.12 36.10
C GLY A 401 -94.50 91.71 35.41
N THR A 402 -93.37 92.02 36.02
CA THR A 402 -92.06 91.56 35.57
C THR A 402 -91.29 90.93 36.73
N SER A 403 -90.31 90.11 36.42
CA SER A 403 -89.46 89.44 37.42
C SER A 403 -88.05 89.21 36.87
N HIS A 404 -87.10 88.99 37.78
CA HIS A 404 -85.70 88.71 37.45
C HIS A 404 -85.14 87.63 38.40
N ILE A 405 -84.57 86.55 37.86
CA ILE A 405 -83.87 85.51 38.63
C ILE A 405 -82.83 84.78 37.78
N GLY A 406 -81.66 84.49 38.35
CA GLY A 406 -80.62 83.71 37.66
C GLY A 406 -80.18 84.31 36.31
N GLY A 407 -80.20 85.64 36.18
CA GLY A 407 -79.90 86.35 34.93
C GLY A 407 -81.00 86.31 33.86
N GLN A 408 -82.14 85.68 34.15
CA GLN A 408 -83.30 85.60 33.27
C GLN A 408 -84.41 86.55 33.72
N THR A 409 -85.24 86.98 32.77
CA THR A 409 -86.34 87.91 33.00
C THR A 409 -87.66 87.24 32.66
N GLY A 410 -88.71 87.57 33.41
CA GLY A 410 -90.07 87.10 33.18
C GLY A 410 -91.01 88.29 33.03
N ALA A 411 -91.97 88.18 32.13
CA ALA A 411 -93.06 89.15 31.97
C ALA A 411 -94.39 88.41 32.01
N ALA A 412 -95.40 89.00 32.65
CA ALA A 412 -96.74 88.44 32.72
C ALA A 412 -97.79 89.51 32.50
N LEU A 413 -98.88 89.12 31.88
CA LEU A 413 -100.11 89.87 31.75
C LEU A 413 -101.23 89.03 32.34
N GLY A 414 -102.11 89.62 33.14
CA GLY A 414 -103.25 88.90 33.68
C GLY A 414 -104.48 89.76 33.83
N ILE A 415 -105.61 89.10 33.76
CA ILE A 415 -106.93 89.66 34.04
C ILE A 415 -107.49 88.95 35.26
N SER A 416 -107.94 89.73 36.23
CA SER A 416 -108.59 89.21 37.44
C SER A 416 -109.95 89.88 37.62
N TYR A 417 -110.95 89.13 38.06
CA TYR A 417 -112.32 89.59 38.25
C TYR A 417 -112.85 89.11 39.59
N VAL A 418 -113.48 90.02 40.33
CA VAL A 418 -114.24 89.70 41.55
C VAL A 418 -115.72 89.85 41.25
N SER A 419 -116.51 88.81 41.49
CA SER A 419 -117.96 88.80 41.27
C SER A 419 -118.66 89.90 42.08
N GLU A 420 -119.80 90.41 41.61
CA GLU A 420 -120.54 91.51 42.26
C GLU A 420 -120.95 91.23 43.71
N ASN A 421 -121.26 89.97 44.04
CA ASN A 421 -121.56 89.54 45.41
C ASN A 421 -120.31 89.31 46.29
N ASN A 422 -119.13 89.67 45.79
CA ASN A 422 -117.83 89.52 46.43
C ASN A 422 -117.46 88.08 46.85
N LYS A 423 -118.09 87.05 46.27
CA LYS A 423 -117.86 85.66 46.70
C LYS A 423 -116.88 84.88 45.82
N TRP A 424 -116.76 85.20 44.54
CA TRP A 424 -115.86 84.53 43.61
C TRP A 424 -114.78 85.47 43.09
N VAL A 425 -113.54 84.98 43.04
CA VAL A 425 -112.40 85.64 42.42
C VAL A 425 -111.86 84.72 41.33
N GLY A 426 -111.84 85.19 40.09
CA GLY A 426 -111.21 84.50 38.96
C GLY A 426 -109.97 85.25 38.52
N LYS A 427 -108.90 84.52 38.19
CA LYS A 427 -107.65 85.06 37.64
C LYS A 427 -107.23 84.23 36.44
N LEU A 428 -106.95 84.89 35.33
CA LEU A 428 -106.32 84.33 34.15
C LEU A 428 -105.05 85.13 33.89
N ALA A 429 -103.91 84.46 33.77
CA ALA A 429 -102.64 85.11 33.46
C ALA A 429 -101.87 84.33 32.40
N ALA A 430 -101.17 85.07 31.55
CA ALA A 430 -100.21 84.55 30.60
C ALA A 430 -98.83 85.16 30.91
N SER A 431 -97.78 84.38 30.77
CA SER A 431 -96.41 84.84 30.95
C SER A 431 -95.47 84.38 29.86
N SER A 432 -94.37 85.10 29.74
CA SER A 432 -93.25 84.79 28.86
C SER A 432 -91.93 85.06 29.59
N SER A 433 -90.86 84.38 29.20
CA SER A 433 -89.50 84.59 29.72
C SER A 433 -88.53 85.07 28.64
N SER A 434 -87.37 85.60 29.05
CA SER A 434 -86.25 85.92 28.16
C SER A 434 -85.69 84.72 27.39
N GLN A 435 -85.98 83.49 27.81
CA GLN A 435 -85.62 82.25 27.10
C GLN A 435 -86.75 81.75 26.18
N GLY A 436 -87.82 82.52 26.00
CA GLY A 436 -88.94 82.18 25.14
C GLY A 436 -89.93 81.17 25.71
N ASN A 437 -89.82 80.82 27.01
CA ASN A 437 -90.81 79.96 27.66
C ASN A 437 -92.10 80.76 27.86
N THR A 438 -93.24 80.21 27.45
CA THR A 438 -94.56 80.80 27.67
C THR A 438 -95.42 79.92 28.56
N GLY A 439 -96.20 80.52 29.45
CA GLY A 439 -97.11 79.81 30.34
C GLY A 439 -98.47 80.51 30.44
N VAL A 440 -99.51 79.74 30.73
CA VAL A 440 -100.85 80.26 31.04
C VAL A 440 -101.31 79.62 32.34
N THR A 441 -101.84 80.44 33.25
CA THR A 441 -102.39 79.98 34.52
C THR A 441 -103.80 80.51 34.68
N ILE A 442 -104.72 79.64 35.09
CA ILE A 442 -106.06 80.01 35.50
C ILE A 442 -106.27 79.58 36.95
N GLY A 443 -106.85 80.45 37.75
CA GLY A 443 -107.14 80.20 39.16
C GLY A 443 -108.50 80.77 39.53
N GLY A 444 -109.23 80.06 40.39
CA GLY A 444 -110.51 80.49 40.93
C GLY A 444 -110.55 80.26 42.43
N GLY A 445 -110.98 81.27 43.18
CA GLY A 445 -111.16 81.20 44.63
C GLY A 445 -112.58 81.62 45.02
N TYR A 446 -113.13 80.95 46.04
CA TYR A 446 -114.40 81.32 46.65
C TYR A 446 -114.14 81.79 48.08
N GLN A 447 -114.70 82.94 48.46
CA GLN A 447 -114.60 83.50 49.80
C GLN A 447 -116.01 83.67 50.40
N TRP A 448 -116.16 83.39 51.69
CA TRP A 448 -117.45 83.30 52.39
C TRP A 448 -117.56 84.27 53.55
#